data_AF-A0A416REQ4-F1
#
_entry.id   AF-A0A416REQ4-F1
#
_cell.length_a   1.000
_cell.length_b   1.000
_cell.length_c   1.000
_cell.angle_alpha   90.00
_cell.angle_beta   90.00
_cell.angle_gamma   90.00
#
_symmetry.space_group_name_H-M   'P 1'
#
loop_
_entity.id
_entity.type
_entity.pdbx_description
1 polymer ?
#
loop_
_entity_poly.entity_id
_entity_poly.type
_entity_poly.pdbx_seq_one_letter_code
_entity_poly.pdbx_strand_id
1 'polypeptide(L)'
;MKRKRGFSARECRLIDGFIWDICHRLRLPEDDPDLNQCGWAAFLSVYRDAPELFSHRSFYGWKRAYLIIWDSLIKERDYIYMSRYRVDSLDQPISEEVPLTRGELIQAPHSDFQNSVCFYDYLGRMEPDARKMAYGLLGGGTIEEVGASYRWNRAHTYDAYNLLQKRMMEYEAI
;
A
#
# COMPACT_ATOMS: atom_id res chain seq x y z
N MET A 1 -19.79 50.41 4.71
CA MET A 1 -18.78 49.35 4.95
C MET A 1 -18.82 48.95 6.42
N LYS A 2 -19.38 47.78 6.77
CA LYS A 2 -19.40 47.29 8.16
C LYS A 2 -17.97 46.89 8.56
N ARG A 3 -17.43 47.47 9.63
CA ARG A 3 -16.13 47.07 10.21
C ARG A 3 -16.16 45.56 10.45
N LYS A 4 -15.24 44.82 9.82
CA LYS A 4 -15.04 43.38 10.09
C LYS A 4 -14.66 43.26 11.57
N ARG A 5 -15.53 42.64 12.37
CA ARG A 5 -15.22 42.26 13.74
C ARG A 5 -13.98 41.36 13.69
N GLY A 6 -12.89 41.79 14.32
CA GLY A 6 -11.72 40.93 14.51
C GLY A 6 -12.08 39.80 15.45
N PHE A 7 -11.67 38.58 15.13
CA PHE A 7 -11.81 37.45 16.03
C PHE A 7 -10.93 37.66 17.26
N SER A 8 -11.47 37.35 18.43
CA SER A 8 -10.67 37.31 19.65
C SER A 8 -9.69 36.14 19.60
N ALA A 9 -8.57 36.23 20.33
CA ALA A 9 -7.61 35.13 20.45
C ALA A 9 -8.26 33.84 20.99
N ARG A 10 -9.37 33.96 21.74
CA ARG A 10 -10.14 32.81 22.22
C ARG A 10 -10.93 32.13 21.09
N GLU A 11 -11.55 32.92 20.21
CA GLU A 11 -12.29 32.41 19.06
C GLU A 11 -11.36 31.72 18.06
N CYS A 12 -10.17 32.28 17.82
CA CYS A 12 -9.18 31.63 16.97
C CYS A 12 -8.76 30.27 17.53
N ARG A 13 -8.37 30.21 18.81
CA ARG A 13 -8.01 28.95 19.48
C ARG A 13 -9.13 27.91 19.47
N LEU A 14 -10.39 28.35 19.51
CA LEU A 14 -11.54 27.44 19.44
C LEU A 14 -11.67 26.83 18.03
N ILE A 15 -11.47 27.63 16.99
CA ILE A 15 -11.52 27.18 15.59
C ILE A 15 -10.35 26.24 15.31
N ASP A 16 -9.13 26.62 15.71
CA ASP A 16 -7.95 25.77 15.60
C ASP A 16 -8.15 24.45 16.35
N GLY A 17 -8.75 24.50 17.54
CA GLY A 17 -9.10 23.31 18.31
C GLY A 17 -10.15 22.42 17.64
N PHE A 18 -11.12 23.00 16.92
CA PHE A 18 -12.07 22.22 16.12
C PHE A 18 -11.37 21.53 14.96
N ILE A 19 -10.55 22.25 14.21
CA ILE A 19 -9.80 21.69 13.09
C ILE A 19 -8.91 20.54 13.58
N TRP A 20 -8.17 20.76 14.67
CA TRP A 20 -7.31 19.74 15.27
C TRP A 20 -8.09 18.50 15.72
N ASP A 21 -9.19 18.65 16.47
CA ASP A 21 -10.04 17.51 16.91
C ASP A 21 -10.59 16.71 15.72
N ILE A 22 -10.98 17.40 14.66
CA ILE A 22 -11.51 16.76 13.45
C ILE A 22 -10.41 16.02 12.70
N CYS A 23 -9.25 16.66 12.46
CA CYS A 23 -8.10 16.01 11.83
C CYS A 23 -7.67 14.76 12.59
N HIS A 24 -7.57 14.85 13.92
CA HIS A 24 -7.24 13.73 14.80
C HIS A 24 -8.23 12.57 14.61
N ARG A 25 -9.54 12.84 14.65
CA ARG A 25 -10.58 11.81 14.47
C ARG A 25 -10.60 11.20 13.07
N LEU A 26 -10.31 12.00 12.05
CA LEU A 26 -10.24 11.56 10.65
C LEU A 26 -8.90 10.91 10.30
N ARG A 27 -7.96 10.82 11.25
CA ARG A 27 -6.58 10.32 11.05
C ARG A 27 -5.84 11.07 9.94
N LEU A 28 -6.12 12.36 9.80
CA LEU A 28 -5.40 13.27 8.94
C LEU A 28 -4.17 13.83 9.67
N PRO A 29 -3.13 14.28 8.96
CA PRO A 29 -2.00 14.94 9.60
C PRO A 29 -2.46 16.21 10.33
N GLU A 30 -2.15 16.31 11.62
CA GLU A 30 -2.63 17.39 12.50
C GLU A 30 -1.94 18.74 12.23
N ASP A 31 -0.71 18.71 11.73
CA ASP A 31 0.14 19.88 11.47
C ASP A 31 0.19 20.27 9.97
N ASP A 32 -0.77 19.81 9.17
CA ASP A 32 -0.83 20.15 7.75
C ASP A 32 -1.38 21.58 7.54
N PRO A 33 -0.58 22.50 6.98
CA PRO A 33 -1.04 23.87 6.74
C PRO A 33 -2.22 23.95 5.76
N ASP A 34 -2.33 23.03 4.81
CA ASP A 34 -3.39 23.04 3.80
C ASP A 34 -4.72 22.59 4.40
N LEU A 35 -4.70 21.58 5.28
CA LEU A 35 -5.89 21.15 6.04
C LEU A 35 -6.36 22.24 7.01
N ASN A 36 -5.40 22.92 7.65
CA ASN A 36 -5.70 24.05 8.51
C ASN A 36 -6.36 25.19 7.70
N GLN A 37 -5.79 25.53 6.55
CA GLN A 37 -6.37 26.52 5.64
C GLN A 37 -7.77 26.11 5.13
N CYS A 38 -7.98 24.83 4.81
CA CYS A 38 -9.29 24.30 4.39
C CYS A 38 -10.34 24.46 5.50
N GLY A 39 -10.01 24.06 6.72
CA GLY A 39 -10.88 24.23 7.88
C GLY A 39 -11.24 25.70 8.16
N TRP A 40 -10.25 26.60 8.08
CA TRP A 40 -10.49 28.04 8.21
C TRP A 40 -11.36 28.61 7.09
N ALA A 41 -11.15 28.20 5.84
CA ALA A 41 -11.97 28.63 4.72
C ALA A 41 -13.43 28.18 4.89
N ALA A 42 -13.65 26.95 5.33
CA ALA A 42 -14.96 26.40 5.64
C ALA A 42 -15.64 27.19 6.76
N PHE A 43 -14.94 27.45 7.87
CA PHE A 43 -15.43 28.30 8.94
C PHE A 43 -15.84 29.71 8.45
N LEU A 44 -14.94 30.37 7.71
CA LEU A 44 -15.16 31.74 7.23
C LEU A 44 -16.34 31.84 6.27
N SER A 45 -16.62 30.80 5.49
CA SER A 45 -17.82 30.75 4.65
C SER A 45 -19.11 30.83 5.49
N VAL A 46 -19.22 30.02 6.54
CA VAL A 46 -20.38 30.00 7.45
C VAL A 46 -20.49 31.32 8.22
N TYR A 47 -19.35 31.86 8.68
CA TYR A 47 -19.33 33.13 9.40
C TYR A 47 -19.74 34.31 8.52
N ARG A 48 -19.36 34.31 7.23
CA ARG A 48 -19.75 35.34 6.27
C ARG A 48 -21.25 35.30 5.99
N ASP A 49 -21.83 34.11 5.91
CA ASP A 49 -23.22 33.93 5.55
C ASP A 49 -24.17 34.32 6.69
N ALA A 50 -23.78 34.09 7.94
CA ALA A 50 -24.62 34.37 9.12
C ALA A 50 -23.80 34.73 10.37
N PRO A 51 -23.16 35.93 10.42
CA PRO A 51 -22.29 36.33 11.53
C PRO A 51 -23.03 36.49 12.87
N GLU A 52 -24.32 36.80 12.84
CA GLU A 52 -25.18 36.95 14.01
C GLU A 52 -25.34 35.65 14.83
N LEU A 53 -25.21 34.48 14.18
CA LEU A 53 -25.33 33.17 14.84
C LEU A 53 -24.17 32.87 15.80
N PHE A 54 -23.07 33.62 15.70
CA PHE A 54 -21.87 33.50 16.52
C PHE A 54 -21.86 34.46 17.72
N SER A 55 -22.95 35.21 17.93
CA SER A 55 -23.11 36.09 19.08
C SER A 55 -23.48 35.32 20.36
N HIS A 56 -23.14 35.91 21.52
CA HIS A 56 -22.91 35.30 22.84
C HIS A 56 -24.03 34.45 23.49
N ARG A 57 -25.14 34.16 22.80
CA ARG A 57 -26.25 33.31 23.31
C ARG A 57 -26.57 32.10 22.45
N SER A 58 -26.06 32.03 21.23
CA SER A 58 -26.36 30.94 20.29
C SER A 58 -25.15 30.03 20.12
N PHE A 59 -25.23 28.81 20.65
CA PHE A 59 -24.27 27.73 20.31
C PHE A 59 -24.51 27.18 18.89
N TYR A 60 -25.58 27.60 18.22
CA TYR A 60 -25.98 27.10 16.90
C TYR A 60 -24.98 27.47 15.81
N GLY A 61 -24.44 28.70 15.82
CA GLY A 61 -23.42 29.12 14.84
C GLY A 61 -22.14 28.28 14.95
N TRP A 62 -21.68 28.06 16.17
CA TRP A 62 -20.49 27.25 16.45
C TRP A 62 -20.67 25.77 16.12
N LYS A 63 -21.83 25.19 16.47
CA LYS A 63 -22.17 23.80 16.10
C LYS A 63 -22.24 23.62 14.58
N ARG A 64 -22.89 24.57 13.89
CA ARG A 64 -22.97 24.55 12.42
C ARG A 64 -21.59 24.68 11.79
N ALA A 65 -20.75 25.58 12.30
CA ALA A 65 -19.38 25.73 11.83
C ALA A 65 -18.57 24.44 11.99
N TYR A 66 -18.64 23.78 13.15
CA TYR A 66 -17.98 22.48 13.36
C TYR A 66 -18.39 21.44 12.31
N LEU A 67 -19.70 21.31 12.04
CA LEU A 67 -20.20 20.35 11.05
C LEU A 67 -19.75 20.67 9.62
N ILE A 68 -19.64 21.94 9.26
CA ILE A 68 -19.19 22.34 7.91
C ILE A 68 -17.68 22.15 7.76
N ILE A 69 -16.89 22.46 8.80
CA ILE A 69 -15.45 22.14 8.83
C ILE A 69 -15.24 20.62 8.72
N TRP A 70 -16.09 19.84 9.40
CA TRP A 70 -16.06 18.38 9.33
C TRP A 70 -16.30 17.87 7.90
N ASP A 71 -17.34 18.36 7.23
CA ASP A 71 -17.66 17.97 5.87
C ASP A 71 -16.56 18.36 4.86
N SER A 72 -15.96 19.53 5.01
CA SER A 72 -14.85 19.95 4.13
C SER A 72 -13.61 19.08 4.33
N LEU A 73 -13.26 18.75 5.57
CA LEU A 73 -12.10 17.91 5.86
C LEU A 73 -12.33 16.45 5.46
N ILE A 74 -13.56 15.94 5.50
CA ILE A 74 -13.89 14.63 4.90
C ILE A 74 -13.62 14.63 3.40
N LYS A 75 -14.01 15.68 2.67
CA LYS A 75 -13.78 15.75 1.23
C LYS A 75 -12.30 15.78 0.88
N GLU A 76 -11.51 16.54 1.64
CA GLU A 76 -10.05 16.53 1.49
C GLU A 76 -9.45 15.16 1.79
N ARG A 77 -9.91 14.51 2.86
CA ARG A 77 -9.50 13.14 3.19
C ARG A 77 -9.79 12.17 2.05
N ASP A 78 -11.00 12.22 1.50
CA ASP A 78 -11.41 11.33 0.41
C ASP A 78 -10.61 11.62 -0.87
N TYR A 79 -10.32 12.89 -1.15
CA TYR A 79 -9.44 13.29 -2.24
C TYR A 79 -8.00 12.77 -2.05
N ILE A 80 -7.42 12.92 -0.85
CA ILE A 80 -6.09 12.40 -0.52
C ILE A 80 -6.05 10.87 -0.65
N TYR A 81 -7.07 10.17 -0.13
CA TYR A 81 -7.14 8.71 -0.26
C TYR A 81 -7.34 8.26 -1.70
N MET A 82 -8.18 8.94 -2.48
CA MET A 82 -8.34 8.64 -3.91
C MET A 82 -7.06 8.91 -4.69
N SER A 83 -6.36 10.01 -4.39
CA SER A 83 -5.08 10.34 -5.02
C SER A 83 -4.01 9.29 -4.69
N ARG A 84 -3.90 8.89 -3.41
CA ARG A 84 -3.02 7.78 -3.00
C ARG A 84 -3.42 6.46 -3.62
N TYR A 85 -4.71 6.14 -3.68
CA TYR A 85 -5.19 4.95 -4.37
C TYR A 85 -4.76 4.94 -5.83
N ARG A 86 -4.79 6.08 -6.53
CA ARG A 86 -4.28 6.16 -7.90
C ARG A 86 -2.77 5.91 -7.99
N VAL A 87 -1.98 6.39 -7.04
CA VAL A 87 -0.51 6.25 -7.08
C VAL A 87 -0.04 4.87 -6.60
N ASP A 88 -0.75 4.28 -5.64
CA ASP A 88 -0.34 3.09 -4.89
C ASP A 88 -1.11 1.82 -5.29
N SER A 89 -2.19 1.92 -6.07
CA SER A 89 -2.99 0.75 -6.48
C SER A 89 -2.17 -0.18 -7.37
N LEU A 90 -2.21 -1.45 -7.01
CA LEU A 90 -1.63 -2.53 -7.80
C LEU A 90 -2.42 -2.82 -9.08
N ASP A 91 -3.67 -2.38 -9.14
CA ASP A 91 -4.60 -2.65 -10.24
C ASP A 91 -4.53 -1.57 -11.33
N GLN A 92 -3.74 -0.51 -11.13
CA GLN A 92 -3.50 0.48 -12.18
C GLN A 92 -2.43 0.01 -13.15
N PRO A 93 -2.60 0.32 -14.45
CA PRO A 93 -1.58 0.10 -15.45
C PRO A 93 -0.32 0.89 -15.09
N ILE A 94 0.84 0.32 -15.35
CA ILE A 94 2.15 0.93 -15.06
C ILE A 94 2.33 2.24 -15.84
N SER A 95 1.75 2.31 -17.04
CA SER A 95 1.78 3.44 -17.96
C SER A 95 0.60 3.38 -18.92
N GLU A 96 0.20 4.50 -19.52
CA GLU A 96 -0.79 4.51 -20.61
C GLU A 96 -0.35 3.68 -21.83
N GLU A 97 0.96 3.51 -22.03
CA GLU A 97 1.54 2.71 -23.10
C GLU A 97 1.64 1.21 -22.76
N VAL A 98 1.60 0.87 -21.47
CA VAL A 98 1.78 -0.49 -20.96
C VAL A 98 0.60 -0.83 -20.05
N PRO A 99 -0.46 -1.49 -20.58
CA PRO A 99 -1.68 -1.77 -19.84
C PRO A 99 -1.50 -2.82 -18.73
N LEU A 100 -0.29 -3.38 -18.58
CA LEU A 100 0.04 -4.29 -17.48
C LEU A 100 -0.04 -3.55 -16.15
N THR A 101 -0.67 -4.18 -15.18
CA THR A 101 -0.81 -3.67 -13.83
C THR A 101 0.40 -4.05 -12.97
N ARG A 102 0.67 -3.28 -11.90
CA ARG A 102 1.74 -3.63 -10.96
C ARG A 102 1.47 -4.97 -10.27
N GLY A 103 0.21 -5.32 -10.05
CA GLY A 103 -0.22 -6.62 -9.52
C GLY A 103 0.19 -7.78 -10.44
N GLU A 104 0.03 -7.61 -11.75
CA GLU A 104 0.45 -8.60 -12.76
C GLU A 104 1.98 -8.71 -12.90
N LEU A 105 2.75 -7.67 -12.57
CA LEU A 105 4.21 -7.80 -12.48
C LEU A 105 4.67 -8.53 -11.21
N ILE A 106 3.98 -8.31 -10.09
CA ILE A 106 4.31 -8.93 -8.80
C ILE A 106 3.89 -10.41 -8.81
N GLN A 107 2.73 -10.71 -9.39
CA GLN A 107 2.37 -12.07 -9.77
C GLN A 107 3.18 -12.43 -11.01
N ALA A 108 4.45 -12.81 -10.82
CA ALA A 108 5.18 -13.57 -11.83
C ALA A 108 4.20 -14.59 -12.39
N PRO A 109 3.97 -14.66 -13.72
CA PRO A 109 2.91 -15.48 -14.30
C PRO A 109 3.10 -16.87 -13.74
N HIS A 110 2.27 -17.23 -12.76
CA HIS A 110 2.42 -18.51 -12.10
C HIS A 110 2.17 -19.47 -13.24
N SER A 111 3.23 -20.19 -13.62
CA SER A 111 3.08 -21.37 -14.47
C SER A 111 1.91 -22.12 -13.88
N ASP A 112 0.99 -22.53 -14.75
CA ASP A 112 -0.27 -23.20 -14.39
C ASP A 112 -0.08 -24.00 -13.11
N PHE A 113 -0.89 -23.78 -12.07
CA PHE A 113 -0.75 -24.47 -10.78
C PHE A 113 -0.57 -25.98 -10.99
N GLN A 114 -1.18 -26.53 -12.03
CA GLN A 114 -0.99 -27.90 -12.51
C GLN A 114 0.47 -28.22 -12.84
N ASN A 115 1.18 -27.36 -13.57
CA ASN A 115 2.60 -27.51 -13.89
C ASN A 115 3.48 -27.51 -12.64
N SER A 116 3.16 -26.69 -11.64
CA SER A 116 3.89 -26.68 -10.37
C SER A 116 3.72 -28.02 -9.64
N VAL A 117 2.48 -28.53 -9.54
CA VAL A 117 2.19 -29.82 -8.90
C VAL A 117 2.87 -30.98 -9.65
N CYS A 118 2.78 -31.00 -10.99
CA CYS A 118 3.43 -32.01 -11.83
C CYS A 118 4.95 -32.00 -11.68
N PHE A 119 5.56 -30.82 -11.62
CA PHE A 119 7.00 -30.68 -11.42
C PHE A 119 7.45 -31.25 -10.08
N TYR A 120 6.77 -30.91 -8.98
CA TYR A 120 7.11 -31.45 -7.66
C TYR A 120 6.85 -32.96 -7.53
N ASP A 121 5.79 -33.49 -8.17
CA ASP A 121 5.55 -34.94 -8.25
C ASP A 121 6.66 -35.65 -9.04
N TYR A 122 7.11 -35.07 -10.16
CA TYR A 122 8.24 -35.59 -10.93
C TYR A 122 9.55 -35.61 -10.12
N LEU A 123 9.89 -34.51 -9.44
CA LEU A 123 11.05 -34.45 -8.53
C LEU A 123 10.96 -35.48 -7.41
N GLY A 124 9.77 -35.72 -6.86
CA GLY A 124 9.54 -36.69 -5.80
C GLY A 124 9.90 -38.12 -6.19
N ARG A 125 9.79 -38.47 -7.48
CA ARG A 125 10.02 -39.80 -8.05
C ARG A 125 11.46 -40.04 -8.54
N MET A 126 12.30 -39.01 -8.53
CA MET A 126 13.70 -39.12 -8.95
C MET A 126 14.56 -39.95 -8.00
N GLU A 127 15.75 -40.32 -8.49
CA GLU A 127 16.79 -40.88 -7.66
C GLU A 127 17.14 -39.95 -6.48
N PRO A 128 17.48 -40.52 -5.31
CA PRO A 128 17.70 -39.74 -4.09
C PRO A 128 18.70 -38.59 -4.25
N ASP A 129 19.77 -38.80 -5.01
CA ASP A 129 20.83 -37.81 -5.16
C ASP A 129 20.45 -36.71 -6.16
N ALA A 130 19.79 -37.05 -7.27
CA ALA A 130 19.22 -36.06 -8.19
C ALA A 130 18.14 -35.21 -7.50
N ARG A 131 17.29 -35.84 -6.70
CA ARG A 131 16.25 -35.15 -5.91
C ARG A 131 16.86 -34.20 -4.88
N LYS A 132 17.86 -34.65 -4.11
CA LYS A 132 18.58 -33.80 -3.15
C LYS A 132 19.25 -32.62 -3.83
N MET A 133 19.86 -32.84 -5.00
CA MET A 133 20.42 -31.79 -5.83
C MET A 133 19.34 -30.78 -6.25
N ALA A 134 18.20 -31.25 -6.77
CA ALA A 134 17.10 -30.40 -7.21
C ALA A 134 16.55 -29.50 -6.10
N TYR A 135 16.24 -30.07 -4.93
CA TYR A 135 15.74 -29.28 -3.80
C TYR A 135 16.78 -28.31 -3.25
N GLY A 136 18.07 -28.68 -3.30
CA GLY A 136 19.15 -27.78 -2.93
C GLY A 136 19.24 -26.55 -3.83
N LEU A 137 19.15 -26.76 -5.15
CA LEU A 137 19.16 -25.67 -6.14
C LEU A 137 17.89 -24.81 -6.09
N LEU A 138 16.71 -25.43 -5.91
CA LEU A 138 15.44 -24.71 -5.73
C LEU A 138 15.42 -23.86 -4.46
N GLY A 139 16.15 -24.28 -3.43
CA GLY A 139 16.39 -23.51 -2.21
C GLY A 139 17.39 -22.35 -2.39
N GLY A 140 17.90 -22.12 -3.60
CA GLY A 140 18.87 -21.08 -3.92
C GLY A 140 20.33 -21.46 -3.63
N GLY A 141 20.61 -22.72 -3.29
CA GLY A 141 21.98 -23.21 -3.08
C GLY A 141 22.74 -23.40 -4.40
N THR A 142 24.06 -23.26 -4.34
CA THR A 142 24.97 -23.61 -5.43
C THR A 142 25.27 -25.12 -5.46
N ILE A 143 25.76 -25.63 -6.59
CA ILE A 143 26.13 -27.05 -6.76
C ILE A 143 27.11 -27.49 -5.64
N GLU A 144 28.11 -26.64 -5.37
CA GLU A 144 29.13 -26.88 -4.37
C GLU A 144 28.57 -26.86 -2.94
N GLU A 145 27.66 -25.94 -2.62
CA GLU A 145 27.00 -25.86 -1.30
C GLU A 145 26.10 -27.06 -1.03
N VAL A 146 25.40 -27.55 -2.05
CA VAL A 146 24.58 -28.75 -1.94
C VAL A 146 25.45 -29.98 -1.69
N GLY A 147 26.54 -30.13 -2.45
CA GLY A 147 27.52 -31.18 -2.23
C GLY A 147 28.12 -31.15 -0.82
N ALA A 148 28.48 -29.96 -0.34
CA ALA A 148 29.00 -29.78 1.02
C ALA A 148 27.96 -30.17 2.10
N SER A 149 26.70 -29.77 1.91
CA SER A 149 25.60 -30.06 2.85
C SER A 149 25.35 -31.56 3.02
N TYR A 150 25.50 -32.34 1.93
CA TYR A 150 25.37 -33.80 1.95
C TYR A 150 26.68 -34.56 2.11
N ARG A 151 27.79 -33.86 2.36
CA ARG A 151 29.15 -34.42 2.51
C ARG A 151 29.59 -35.25 1.30
N TRP A 152 29.19 -34.84 0.11
CA TRP A 152 29.60 -35.46 -1.14
C TRP A 152 31.01 -35.00 -1.51
N ASN A 153 31.78 -35.93 -2.08
CA ASN A 153 33.03 -35.57 -2.73
C ASN A 153 32.72 -34.88 -4.08
N ARG A 154 33.71 -34.16 -4.63
CA ARG A 154 33.53 -33.38 -5.85
C ARG A 154 32.99 -34.21 -7.02
N ALA A 155 33.48 -35.44 -7.21
CA ALA A 155 33.02 -36.31 -8.29
C ALA A 155 31.53 -36.66 -8.14
N HIS A 156 31.13 -37.11 -6.94
CA HIS A 156 29.74 -37.43 -6.62
C HIS A 156 28.82 -36.21 -6.81
N THR A 157 29.25 -35.02 -6.39
CA THR A 157 28.46 -33.79 -6.57
C THR A 157 28.15 -33.52 -8.04
N TYR A 158 29.15 -33.64 -8.93
CA TYR A 158 28.92 -33.44 -10.36
C TYR A 158 28.16 -34.61 -10.99
N ASP A 159 28.33 -35.86 -10.52
CA ASP A 159 27.52 -36.99 -10.99
C ASP A 159 26.04 -36.80 -10.64
N ALA A 160 25.73 -36.34 -9.43
CA ALA A 160 24.36 -36.02 -9.01
C ALA A 160 23.77 -34.85 -9.80
N TYR A 161 24.58 -33.83 -10.11
CA TYR A 161 24.17 -32.71 -10.96
C TYR A 161 23.92 -33.15 -12.42
N ASN A 162 24.80 -33.95 -13.01
CA ASN A 162 24.64 -34.47 -14.37
C ASN A 162 23.42 -35.38 -14.47
N LEU A 163 23.17 -36.20 -13.45
CA LEU A 163 21.95 -37.01 -13.36
C LEU A 163 20.70 -36.13 -13.31
N LEU A 164 20.69 -35.10 -12.46
CA LEU A 164 19.60 -34.13 -12.41
C LEU A 164 19.39 -33.45 -13.77
N GLN A 165 20.46 -32.99 -14.42
CA GLN A 165 20.39 -32.32 -15.72
C GLN A 165 19.75 -33.22 -16.77
N LYS A 166 20.16 -34.50 -16.81
CA LYS A 166 19.55 -35.50 -17.70
C LYS A 166 18.04 -35.67 -17.42
N ARG A 167 17.65 -35.77 -16.15
CA ARG A 167 16.23 -35.90 -15.77
C ARG A 167 15.42 -34.64 -16.13
N MET A 168 15.99 -33.45 -15.98
CA MET A 168 15.32 -32.22 -16.41
C MET A 168 15.09 -32.19 -17.93
N MET A 169 16.07 -32.63 -18.74
CA MET A 169 15.87 -32.76 -20.19
C MET A 169 14.78 -33.78 -20.55
N GLU A 170 14.66 -34.88 -19.81
CA GLU A 170 13.59 -35.86 -19.99
C GLU A 170 12.22 -35.26 -19.65
N TYR A 171 12.13 -34.42 -18.62
CA TYR A 171 10.89 -33.74 -18.23
C TYR A 171 10.43 -32.71 -19.27
N GLU A 172 11.34 -31.94 -19.83
CA GLU A 172 11.04 -30.95 -20.88
C GLU A 172 10.59 -31.58 -22.21
N ALA A 173 10.89 -32.86 -22.41
CA ALA A 173 10.49 -33.61 -23.60
C ALA A 173 9.09 -34.27 -23.49
N ILE A 174 8.42 -34.15 -22.34
CA ILE A 174 7.05 -34.65 -22.07
C ILE A 174 6.03 -33.58 -22.48
#